data_AF-A0AAV1KTD8-F1
#
_entry.id   AF-A0AAV1KTD8-F1
#
_cell.length_a   1.000
_cell.length_b   1.000
_cell.length_c   1.000
_cell.angle_alpha   90.00
_cell.angle_beta   90.00
_cell.angle_gamma   90.00
#
_symmetry.space_group_name_H-M   'P 1'
#
loop_
_entity.id
_entity.type
_entity.pdbx_description
1 polymer ?
#
loop_
_entity_poly.entity_id
_entity_poly.type
_entity_poly.pdbx_seq_one_letter_code
_entity_poly.pdbx_strand_id
1 'polypeptide(L)'
;MDDPAKDHQRWAPQCPFLRHQTASGNVPLESPAAAGRDECGTRAPPNATPVRMPGPVHPRYASEAARLRTFKDWPRCMRQKPEELAEAGFFYTGQGDKTKCFYCDGGLKDWENDDVPWEQHARWFDRCAYVQLVKGRDYVQKVISEACVIPAPKEEKEATSTSTASQSNSEKEDVVVEDSKLCKICYAEERNVCFVPCGHVVACAKCALSTDKCPMCRRTFTNAVRLYFS
;
A
#
# COMPACT_ATOMS: atom_id res chain seq x y z
N MET A 1 -25.26 12.25 36.32
CA MET A 1 -25.59 11.93 34.92
C MET A 1 -25.05 13.06 34.10
N ASP A 2 -23.79 12.92 33.66
CA ASP A 2 -23.09 13.94 32.91
C ASP A 2 -23.74 14.06 31.53
N ASP A 3 -24.32 15.22 31.26
CA ASP A 3 -24.90 15.57 29.96
C ASP A 3 -23.76 16.18 29.12
N PRO A 4 -23.20 15.43 28.15
CA PRO A 4 -22.02 15.86 27.42
C PRO A 4 -22.25 17.17 26.65
N ALA A 5 -23.51 17.48 26.30
CA ALA A 5 -23.85 18.72 25.62
C ALA A 5 -23.71 19.93 26.56
N LYS A 6 -24.09 19.81 27.83
CA LYS A 6 -23.96 20.88 28.83
C LYS A 6 -22.52 21.14 29.20
N ASP A 7 -21.72 20.09 29.35
CA ASP A 7 -20.29 20.24 29.61
C ASP A 7 -19.59 20.89 28.42
N HIS A 8 -19.91 20.47 27.20
CA HIS A 8 -19.37 21.09 26.00
C HIS A 8 -19.77 22.57 25.89
N GLN A 9 -21.01 22.93 26.25
CA GLN A 9 -21.45 24.32 26.28
C GLN A 9 -20.70 25.16 27.33
N ARG A 10 -20.37 24.57 28.48
CA ARG A 10 -19.64 25.22 29.57
C ARG A 10 -18.19 25.51 29.21
N TRP A 11 -17.52 24.58 28.53
CA TRP A 11 -16.09 24.69 28.20
C TRP A 11 -15.82 25.29 26.81
N ALA A 12 -16.78 25.21 25.90
CA ALA A 12 -16.66 25.74 24.54
C ALA A 12 -17.91 26.55 24.14
N PRO A 13 -18.19 27.69 24.81
CA PRO A 13 -19.40 28.49 24.59
C PRO A 13 -19.49 29.12 23.19
N GLN A 14 -18.40 29.12 22.43
CA GLN A 14 -18.36 29.59 21.04
C GLN A 14 -18.42 28.47 20.00
N CYS A 15 -18.63 27.21 20.39
CA CYS A 15 -18.68 26.09 19.47
C CYS A 15 -19.79 26.26 18.40
N PRO A 16 -19.46 26.29 17.09
CA PRO A 16 -20.45 26.45 16.02
C PRO A 16 -21.53 25.36 15.99
N PHE A 17 -21.20 24.16 16.48
CA PHE A 17 -22.07 22.98 16.52
C PHE A 17 -23.23 23.15 17.51
N LEU A 18 -22.96 23.66 18.73
CA LEU A 18 -24.00 23.94 19.73
C LEU A 18 -24.71 25.28 19.49
N ARG A 19 -24.06 26.21 18.77
CA ARG A 19 -24.67 27.49 18.38
C ARG A 19 -25.53 27.39 17.11
N HIS A 20 -25.70 26.18 16.55
CA HIS A 20 -26.43 25.93 15.30
C HIS A 20 -26.00 26.84 14.13
N GLN A 21 -24.75 27.30 14.13
CA GLN A 21 -24.23 28.22 13.10
C GLN A 21 -23.79 27.48 11.84
N THR A 22 -23.58 26.18 11.96
CA THR A 22 -23.33 25.27 10.84
C THR A 22 -24.36 24.16 10.92
N ALA A 23 -24.99 23.81 9.80
CA ALA A 23 -25.89 22.67 9.73
C ALA A 23 -25.12 21.40 10.11
N SER A 24 -25.23 21.00 11.38
CA SER A 24 -24.83 19.67 11.84
C SER A 24 -25.61 18.70 10.98
N GLY A 25 -24.92 17.88 10.19
CA GLY A 25 -25.46 17.06 9.10
C GLY A 25 -26.41 15.94 9.51
N ASN A 26 -27.38 16.21 10.38
CA ASN A 26 -28.48 15.32 10.68
C ASN A 26 -29.48 15.42 9.53
N VAL A 27 -29.57 14.35 8.76
CA VAL A 27 -30.53 14.22 7.65
C VAL A 27 -31.94 14.12 8.24
N PRO A 28 -32.89 14.99 7.86
CA PRO A 28 -34.28 14.85 8.27
C PRO A 28 -34.83 13.49 7.80
N LEU A 29 -35.51 12.77 8.70
CA LEU A 29 -36.01 11.40 8.44
C LEU A 29 -37.18 11.36 7.42
N GLU A 30 -37.64 12.50 6.91
CA GLU A 30 -38.76 12.57 5.98
C GLU A 30 -38.40 13.39 4.74
N SER A 31 -37.89 12.69 3.72
CA SER A 31 -37.97 13.16 2.34
C SER A 31 -38.08 11.96 1.39
N PRO A 32 -39.11 11.91 0.53
CA PRO A 32 -39.30 10.83 -0.41
C PRO A 32 -38.28 10.98 -1.56
N ALA A 33 -37.66 9.86 -1.92
CA ALA A 33 -36.81 9.67 -3.10
C ALA A 33 -35.48 10.46 -3.14
N ALA A 34 -34.56 10.12 -2.23
CA ALA A 34 -33.13 10.19 -2.55
C ALA A 34 -32.52 8.80 -2.30
N ALA A 35 -31.89 8.25 -3.33
CA ALA A 35 -31.34 6.90 -3.38
C ALA A 35 -30.62 6.51 -2.07
N GLY A 36 -31.06 5.40 -1.47
CA GLY A 36 -30.40 4.78 -0.34
C GLY A 36 -28.93 4.53 -0.67
N ARG A 37 -28.04 4.89 0.27
CA ARG A 37 -26.62 4.55 0.21
C ARG A 37 -26.46 3.18 0.88
N ASP A 38 -26.20 2.17 0.06
CA ASP A 38 -25.67 0.88 0.47
C ASP A 38 -24.16 0.98 0.74
N GLU A 39 -23.65 0.19 1.68
CA GLU A 39 -22.24 0.12 2.11
C GLU A 39 -21.25 -0.34 1.02
N CYS A 40 -21.67 -0.39 -0.25
CA CYS A 40 -20.85 -0.72 -1.40
C CYS A 40 -20.93 0.38 -2.47
N GLY A 41 -20.34 1.55 -2.17
CA GLY A 41 -19.79 2.46 -3.19
C GLY A 41 -20.76 3.13 -4.18
N THR A 42 -20.92 4.44 -4.00
CA THR A 42 -21.43 5.43 -4.97
C THR A 42 -21.47 5.00 -6.44
N ARG A 43 -22.68 4.96 -7.03
CA ARG A 43 -22.84 5.22 -8.47
C ARG A 43 -22.29 6.61 -8.77
N ALA A 44 -21.11 6.67 -9.39
CA ALA A 44 -20.56 7.92 -9.89
C ALA A 44 -21.56 8.55 -10.89
N PRO A 45 -21.73 9.88 -10.89
CA PRO A 45 -22.54 10.53 -11.92
C PRO A 45 -22.00 10.16 -13.32
N PRO A 46 -22.87 10.07 -14.34
CA PRO A 46 -22.51 9.58 -15.67
C PRO A 46 -21.44 10.43 -16.40
N ASN A 47 -21.03 11.55 -15.81
CA ASN A 47 -20.03 12.48 -16.35
C ASN A 47 -18.79 12.66 -15.45
N ALA A 48 -18.61 11.81 -14.44
CA ALA A 48 -17.35 11.80 -13.69
C ALA A 48 -16.24 11.27 -14.61
N THR A 49 -15.28 12.11 -14.96
CA THR A 49 -14.02 11.66 -15.56
C THR A 49 -13.47 10.53 -14.70
N PRO A 50 -13.15 9.35 -15.26
CA PRO A 50 -12.65 8.24 -14.47
C PRO A 50 -11.43 8.72 -13.69
N VAL A 51 -11.46 8.59 -12.37
CA VAL A 51 -10.32 8.89 -11.50
C VAL A 51 -9.21 7.93 -11.90
N ARG A 52 -8.34 8.37 -12.81
CA ARG A 52 -7.17 7.60 -13.24
C ARG A 52 -6.28 7.48 -12.01
N MET A 53 -5.90 6.26 -11.66
CA MET A 53 -4.77 6.05 -10.75
C MET A 53 -3.58 6.83 -11.32
N PRO A 54 -3.03 7.83 -10.59
CA PRO A 54 -1.86 8.54 -11.04
C PRO A 54 -0.74 7.51 -11.24
N GLY A 55 -0.07 7.56 -12.40
CA GLY A 55 1.11 6.74 -12.64
C GLY A 55 2.23 7.05 -11.63
N PRO A 56 3.32 6.26 -11.61
CA PRO A 56 4.41 6.49 -10.69
C PRO A 56 5.01 7.89 -10.85
N VAL A 57 5.23 8.61 -9.75
CA VAL A 57 5.84 9.95 -9.76
C VAL A 57 7.26 9.92 -10.38
N HIS A 58 7.97 8.80 -10.25
CA HIS A 58 9.28 8.57 -10.87
C HIS A 58 9.26 7.36 -11.81
N PRO A 59 8.79 7.52 -13.07
CA PRO A 59 8.73 6.41 -14.04
C PRO A 59 10.08 5.76 -14.32
N ARG A 60 11.18 6.53 -14.27
CA ARG A 60 12.57 6.03 -14.43
C ARG A 60 12.97 4.98 -13.38
N TYR A 61 12.27 4.93 -12.26
CA TYR A 61 12.50 4.01 -11.14
C TYR A 61 11.34 3.00 -10.99
N ALA A 62 10.51 2.84 -12.03
CA ALA A 62 9.39 1.89 -12.02
C ALA A 62 9.87 0.43 -11.91
N SER A 63 10.98 0.07 -12.54
CA SER A 63 11.58 -1.25 -12.39
C SER A 63 12.42 -1.34 -11.13
N GLU A 64 12.33 -2.47 -10.44
CA GLU A 64 13.11 -2.76 -9.23
C GLU A 64 14.62 -2.70 -9.52
N ALA A 65 15.06 -3.28 -10.63
CA ALA A 65 16.45 -3.19 -11.06
C ALA A 65 16.94 -1.73 -11.23
N ALA A 66 16.09 -0.81 -11.67
CA ALA A 66 16.46 0.61 -11.76
C ALA A 66 16.61 1.25 -10.38
N ARG A 67 15.78 0.86 -9.41
CA ARG A 67 15.92 1.30 -8.01
C ARG A 67 17.18 0.72 -7.38
N LEU A 68 17.43 -0.58 -7.55
CA LEU A 68 18.58 -1.27 -6.98
C LEU A 68 19.91 -0.63 -7.41
N ARG A 69 20.02 -0.20 -8.67
CA ARG A 69 21.20 0.51 -9.19
C ARG A 69 21.52 1.83 -8.47
N THR A 70 20.54 2.44 -7.80
CA THR A 70 20.76 3.67 -7.04
C THR A 70 21.52 3.44 -5.73
N PHE A 71 21.51 2.22 -5.19
CA PHE A 71 22.11 1.86 -3.90
C PHE A 71 23.61 1.53 -3.98
N LYS A 72 24.30 1.92 -5.05
CA LYS A 72 25.74 1.65 -5.22
C LYS A 72 26.58 2.14 -4.03
N ASP A 73 26.23 3.30 -3.50
CA ASP A 73 26.93 3.97 -2.40
C ASP A 73 26.09 3.96 -1.10
N TRP A 74 25.18 2.99 -0.95
CA TRP A 74 24.41 2.80 0.27
C TRP A 74 25.33 2.44 1.45
N PRO A 75 25.18 3.06 2.64
CA PRO A 75 26.10 2.81 3.74
C PRO A 75 26.04 1.35 4.19
N ARG A 76 27.21 0.70 4.25
CA ARG A 76 27.32 -0.74 4.57
C ARG A 76 26.90 -1.09 6.00
N CYS A 77 26.85 -0.11 6.90
CA CYS A 77 26.40 -0.30 8.28
C CYS A 77 24.87 -0.34 8.42
N MET A 78 24.12 0.04 7.37
CA MET A 78 22.67 -0.05 7.38
C MET A 78 22.24 -1.52 7.34
N ARG A 79 21.22 -1.85 8.13
CA ARG A 79 20.67 -3.22 8.18
C ARG A 79 19.73 -3.53 7.04
N GLN A 80 19.00 -2.51 6.59
CA GLN A 80 18.08 -2.62 5.46
C GLN A 80 18.88 -2.87 4.19
N LYS A 81 18.67 -4.03 3.60
CA LYS A 81 19.39 -4.41 2.39
C LYS A 81 18.85 -3.62 1.20
N PRO A 82 19.72 -3.18 0.26
CA PRO A 82 19.29 -2.53 -0.97
C PRO A 82 18.17 -3.26 -1.72
N GLU A 83 18.19 -4.59 -1.71
CA GLU A 83 17.18 -5.43 -2.34
C GLU A 83 15.81 -5.25 -1.69
N GLU A 84 15.75 -5.27 -0.35
CA GLU A 84 14.51 -5.11 0.43
C GLU A 84 13.93 -3.70 0.27
N LEU A 85 14.80 -2.68 0.25
CA LEU A 85 14.41 -1.29 -0.01
C LEU A 85 13.87 -1.12 -1.43
N ALA A 86 14.58 -1.66 -2.43
CA ALA A 86 14.15 -1.62 -3.83
C ALA A 86 12.83 -2.38 -4.03
N GLU A 87 12.66 -3.55 -3.42
CA GLU A 87 11.42 -4.31 -3.46
C GLU A 87 10.26 -3.53 -2.81
N ALA A 88 10.49 -2.85 -1.67
CA ALA A 88 9.51 -1.98 -1.04
C ALA A 88 9.22 -0.68 -1.82
N GLY A 89 9.81 -0.50 -3.00
CA GLY A 89 9.56 0.63 -3.90
C GLY A 89 10.49 1.81 -3.68
N PHE A 90 11.50 1.69 -2.82
CA PHE A 90 12.43 2.78 -2.52
C PHE A 90 13.63 2.80 -3.48
N PHE A 91 14.07 3.99 -3.85
CA PHE A 91 15.38 4.23 -4.45
C PHE A 91 16.20 5.16 -3.55
N TYR A 92 17.52 5.02 -3.57
CA TYR A 92 18.42 5.84 -2.80
C TYR A 92 18.59 7.22 -3.44
N THR A 93 18.56 8.27 -2.61
CA THR A 93 18.74 9.65 -3.07
C THR A 93 20.21 10.05 -3.22
N GLY A 94 21.15 9.23 -2.74
CA GLY A 94 22.59 9.53 -2.76
C GLY A 94 23.10 10.29 -1.53
N GLN A 95 22.25 10.59 -0.56
CA GLN A 95 22.64 11.33 0.65
C GLN A 95 22.24 10.61 1.94
N GLY A 96 23.22 10.28 2.77
CA GLY A 96 23.02 9.63 4.06
C GLY A 96 22.35 8.27 3.89
N ASP A 97 21.20 8.09 4.54
CA ASP A 97 20.33 6.92 4.41
C ASP A 97 18.96 7.28 3.81
N LYS A 98 18.88 8.44 3.14
CA LYS A 98 17.60 8.95 2.62
C LYS A 98 17.16 8.16 1.40
N THR A 99 15.97 7.59 1.45
CA THR A 99 15.35 6.85 0.36
C THR A 99 14.00 7.49 -0.02
N LYS A 100 13.57 7.27 -1.28
CA LYS A 100 12.28 7.77 -1.78
C LYS A 100 11.52 6.70 -2.53
N CYS A 101 10.20 6.66 -2.37
CA CYS A 101 9.35 5.80 -3.15
C CYS A 101 9.22 6.31 -4.59
N PHE A 102 9.36 5.41 -5.57
CA PHE A 102 9.16 5.77 -6.98
C PHE A 102 7.71 6.14 -7.32
N TYR A 103 6.74 5.64 -6.56
CA TYR A 103 5.32 5.78 -6.87
C TYR A 103 4.68 6.98 -6.19
N CYS A 104 4.73 7.06 -4.86
CA CYS A 104 4.08 8.12 -4.08
C CYS A 104 4.98 9.30 -3.75
N ASP A 105 6.26 9.26 -4.12
CA ASP A 105 7.30 10.24 -3.74
C ASP A 105 7.62 10.31 -2.23
N GLY A 106 7.02 9.46 -1.40
CA GLY A 106 7.26 9.40 0.05
C GLY A 106 8.72 9.12 0.36
N GLY A 107 9.33 9.96 1.20
CA GLY A 107 10.74 9.86 1.58
C GLY A 107 10.92 9.40 3.03
N LEU A 108 11.86 8.49 3.25
CA LEU A 108 12.26 7.98 4.57
C LEU A 108 13.74 8.21 4.80
N LYS A 109 14.13 8.38 6.07
CA LYS A 109 15.50 8.60 6.54
C LYS A 109 15.58 8.22 8.01
N ASP A 110 16.80 8.22 8.55
CA ASP A 110 17.10 7.83 9.94
C ASP A 110 16.62 6.39 10.21
N TRP A 111 16.91 5.46 9.28
CA TRP A 111 16.54 4.06 9.35
C TRP A 111 17.20 3.36 10.55
N GLU A 112 16.38 2.69 11.36
CA GLU A 112 16.81 1.96 12.54
C GLU A 112 17.10 0.49 12.22
N ASN A 113 17.82 -0.23 13.09
CA ASN A 113 18.23 -1.61 12.80
C ASN A 113 17.05 -2.57 12.59
N ASP A 114 15.93 -2.34 13.28
CA ASP A 114 14.75 -3.20 13.26
C ASP A 114 13.69 -2.74 12.23
N ASP A 115 13.97 -1.68 11.47
CA ASP A 115 13.05 -1.17 10.49
C ASP A 115 12.87 -2.12 9.29
N VAL A 116 11.63 -2.53 9.07
CA VAL A 116 11.23 -3.31 7.89
C VAL A 116 10.72 -2.35 6.81
N PRO A 117 11.33 -2.31 5.60
CA PRO A 117 11.00 -1.33 4.57
C PRO A 117 9.51 -1.27 4.18
N TRP A 118 8.86 -2.42 4.03
CA TRP A 118 7.43 -2.48 3.69
C TRP A 118 6.54 -1.93 4.81
N GLU A 119 6.91 -2.18 6.07
CA GLU A 119 6.13 -1.71 7.22
C GLU A 119 6.30 -0.21 7.38
N GLN A 120 7.53 0.31 7.29
CA GLN A 120 7.77 1.76 7.31
C GLN A 120 7.04 2.46 6.16
N HIS A 121 7.02 1.87 4.96
CA HIS A 121 6.30 2.43 3.83
C HIS A 121 4.78 2.49 4.10
N ALA A 122 4.19 1.39 4.59
CA ALA A 122 2.77 1.34 4.91
C ALA A 122 2.39 2.26 6.07
N ARG A 123 3.25 2.34 7.09
CA ARG A 123 3.06 3.16 8.30
C ARG A 123 3.02 4.64 7.99
N TRP A 124 3.95 5.13 7.17
CA TRP A 124 4.09 6.56 6.89
C TRP A 124 3.34 7.03 5.64
N PHE A 125 3.08 6.13 4.69
CA PHE A 125 2.41 6.44 3.41
C PHE A 125 1.34 5.41 3.07
N ASP A 126 0.36 5.24 3.97
CA ASP A 126 -0.78 4.31 3.87
C ASP A 126 -1.61 4.42 2.57
N ARG A 127 -1.61 5.60 1.96
CA ARG A 127 -2.28 5.91 0.69
C ARG A 127 -1.42 5.66 -0.54
N CYS A 128 -0.19 5.18 -0.37
CA CYS A 128 0.66 4.82 -1.48
C CYS A 128 0.02 3.68 -2.29
N ALA A 129 -0.39 3.98 -3.52
CA ALA A 129 -1.08 3.01 -4.34
C ALA A 129 -0.22 1.79 -4.71
N TYR A 130 1.11 1.96 -4.73
CA TYR A 130 2.05 0.85 -4.86
C TYR A 130 1.96 -0.10 -3.66
N VAL A 131 2.00 0.41 -2.43
CA VAL A 131 1.90 -0.42 -1.22
C VAL A 131 0.55 -1.12 -1.17
N GLN A 132 -0.54 -0.38 -1.42
CA GLN A 132 -1.89 -0.96 -1.44
C GLN A 132 -2.04 -2.06 -2.49
N LEU A 133 -1.44 -1.91 -3.68
CA LEU A 133 -1.54 -2.91 -4.74
C LEU A 133 -0.66 -4.14 -4.48
N VAL A 134 0.55 -3.94 -3.95
CA VAL A 134 1.51 -5.04 -3.75
C VAL A 134 1.19 -5.83 -2.49
N LYS A 135 0.95 -5.15 -1.36
CA LYS A 135 0.74 -5.77 -0.05
C LYS A 135 -0.73 -5.95 0.32
N GLY A 136 -1.64 -5.21 -0.32
CA GLY A 136 -3.07 -5.24 0.00
C GLY A 136 -3.44 -4.27 1.11
N ARG A 137 -4.74 -3.96 1.21
CA ARG A 137 -5.28 -3.02 2.20
C ARG A 137 -5.24 -3.57 3.63
N ASP A 138 -5.45 -4.88 3.80
CA ASP A 138 -5.44 -5.51 5.12
C ASP A 138 -4.07 -5.45 5.78
N TYR A 139 -3.00 -5.62 4.99
CA TYR A 139 -1.62 -5.43 5.46
C TYR A 139 -1.40 -3.99 5.94
N VAL A 140 -1.79 -3.00 5.15
CA VAL A 140 -1.64 -1.58 5.50
C VAL A 140 -2.40 -1.26 6.78
N GLN A 141 -3.65 -1.73 6.89
CA GLN A 141 -4.47 -1.53 8.07
C GLN A 141 -3.86 -2.17 9.32
N LYS A 142 -3.32 -3.39 9.19
CA LYS A 142 -2.62 -4.09 10.27
C LYS A 142 -1.44 -3.26 10.77
N VAL A 143 -0.55 -2.83 9.88
CA VAL A 143 0.64 -2.03 10.22
C VAL A 143 0.27 -0.73 10.94
N ILE A 144 -0.76 -0.02 10.44
CA ILE A 144 -1.25 1.21 11.08
C ILE A 144 -1.82 0.91 12.48
N SER A 145 -2.58 -0.17 12.61
CA SER A 145 -3.17 -0.55 13.89
C SER A 145 -2.10 -0.88 14.93
N GLU A 146 -1.07 -1.64 14.56
CA GLU A 146 0.06 -2.00 15.44
C GLU A 146 0.89 -0.78 15.83
N ALA A 147 1.06 0.18 14.93
CA ALA A 147 1.74 1.45 15.20
C ALA A 147 1.00 2.36 16.20
N CYS A 148 -0.32 2.19 16.37
CA CYS A 148 -1.16 2.97 17.28
C CYS A 148 -1.31 2.34 18.68
N VAL A 149 -0.84 1.11 18.89
CA VAL A 149 -0.90 0.46 20.21
C VAL A 149 0.18 1.06 21.12
N ILE A 150 -0.22 1.66 22.24
CA ILE A 150 0.69 2.02 23.34
C ILE A 150 1.20 0.71 23.93
N PRO A 151 2.51 0.40 23.85
CA PRO A 151 3.02 -0.83 24.44
C PRO A 151 2.84 -0.76 25.96
N ALA A 152 2.09 -1.71 26.54
CA ALA A 152 2.23 -2.01 27.96
C ALA A 152 3.67 -2.53 28.22
N PRO A 153 4.27 -2.32 29.40
CA PRO A 153 5.63 -2.77 29.69
C PRO A 153 5.69 -4.29 29.51
N LYS A 154 6.54 -4.77 28.60
CA LYS A 154 6.76 -6.20 28.40
C LYS A 154 8.02 -6.60 29.14
N GLU A 155 7.87 -7.52 30.09
CA GLU A 155 9.00 -8.15 30.79
C GLU A 155 9.91 -8.88 29.79
N GLU A 156 11.20 -8.65 29.98
CA GLU A 156 12.29 -9.20 29.18
C GLU A 156 12.46 -10.70 29.47
N LYS A 157 12.50 -11.52 28.42
CA LYS A 157 13.11 -12.85 28.48
C LYS A 157 14.09 -13.01 27.33
N GLU A 158 15.35 -12.81 27.67
CA GLU A 158 16.53 -13.12 26.90
C GLU A 158 16.92 -14.59 27.13
N ALA A 159 17.22 -15.33 26.05
CA ALA A 159 18.10 -16.50 26.08
C ALA A 159 18.57 -16.86 24.66
N THR A 160 19.64 -16.18 24.25
CA THR A 160 20.92 -16.74 23.76
C THR A 160 20.95 -17.98 22.87
N SER A 161 21.60 -17.74 21.73
CA SER A 161 22.16 -18.62 20.69
C SER A 161 22.97 -19.85 21.13
N THR A 162 22.96 -20.90 20.30
CA THR A 162 24.17 -21.70 19.99
C THR A 162 24.11 -22.24 18.56
N SER A 163 25.18 -22.00 17.80
CA SER A 163 25.45 -22.44 16.44
C SER A 163 25.76 -23.95 16.37
N THR A 164 25.61 -24.60 15.20
CA THR A 164 26.70 -25.23 14.41
C THR A 164 26.18 -26.04 13.19
N ALA A 165 26.84 -25.79 12.04
CA ALA A 165 27.09 -26.60 10.84
C ALA A 165 25.95 -27.21 9.99
N SER A 166 25.83 -26.63 8.78
CA SER A 166 25.97 -27.28 7.46
C SER A 166 25.47 -28.72 7.27
N GLN A 167 24.55 -28.93 6.32
CA GLN A 167 24.86 -29.56 5.02
C GLN A 167 23.65 -29.54 4.09
N SER A 168 23.96 -29.37 2.81
CA SER A 168 23.12 -29.39 1.62
C SER A 168 22.28 -30.66 1.45
N ASN A 169 21.06 -30.52 0.92
CA ASN A 169 20.72 -31.30 -0.27
C ASN A 169 19.66 -30.58 -1.13
N SER A 170 19.88 -30.64 -2.44
CA SER A 170 18.96 -30.17 -3.45
C SER A 170 17.92 -31.25 -3.70
N GLU A 171 16.65 -30.93 -3.57
CA GLU A 171 15.57 -31.63 -4.26
C GLU A 171 14.72 -30.56 -4.92
N LYS A 172 15.06 -30.27 -6.18
CA LYS A 172 14.15 -29.60 -7.10
C LYS A 172 13.00 -30.56 -7.34
N GLU A 173 11.94 -30.45 -6.55
CA GLU A 173 10.64 -30.84 -7.05
C GLU A 173 10.28 -29.85 -8.15
N ASP A 174 10.34 -30.34 -9.38
CA ASP A 174 9.78 -29.68 -10.56
C ASP A 174 8.27 -29.61 -10.36
N VAL A 175 7.82 -28.63 -9.58
CA VAL A 175 6.42 -28.23 -9.60
C VAL A 175 6.22 -27.71 -11.00
N VAL A 176 5.58 -28.52 -11.85
CA VAL A 176 5.04 -28.08 -13.13
C VAL A 176 3.99 -27.03 -12.82
N VAL A 177 4.43 -25.80 -12.58
CA VAL A 177 3.57 -24.65 -12.45
C VAL A 177 2.97 -24.50 -13.83
N GLU A 178 1.68 -24.78 -13.93
CA GLU A 178 0.98 -24.71 -15.20
C GLU A 178 1.15 -23.30 -15.77
N ASP A 179 1.99 -23.16 -16.81
CA ASP A 179 2.38 -21.89 -17.45
C ASP A 179 1.17 -21.02 -17.82
N SER A 180 0.01 -21.64 -17.96
CA SER A 180 -1.31 -21.04 -18.10
C SER A 180 -1.65 -20.03 -16.99
N LYS A 181 -1.10 -20.10 -15.78
CA LYS A 181 -1.44 -19.18 -14.68
C LYS A 181 -0.46 -18.01 -14.53
N LEU A 182 0.72 -18.10 -15.14
CA LEU A 182 1.80 -17.11 -15.02
C LEU A 182 1.57 -15.84 -15.85
N CYS A 183 2.12 -14.73 -15.34
CA CYS A 183 2.11 -13.43 -15.98
C CYS A 183 2.67 -13.50 -17.39
N LYS A 184 1.93 -13.01 -18.38
CA LYS A 184 2.35 -13.03 -19.79
C LYS A 184 3.30 -11.88 -20.15
N ILE A 185 3.71 -11.09 -19.15
CA ILE A 185 4.72 -10.04 -19.31
C ILE A 185 6.06 -10.54 -18.76
N CYS A 186 6.12 -10.98 -17.50
CA CYS A 186 7.38 -11.43 -16.88
C CYS A 186 7.57 -12.94 -16.81
N TYR A 187 6.51 -13.75 -16.97
CA TYR A 187 6.52 -15.20 -16.81
C TYR A 187 7.11 -15.69 -15.46
N ALA A 188 7.13 -14.82 -14.44
CA ALA A 188 7.75 -15.09 -13.14
C ALA A 188 6.75 -15.21 -11.99
N GLU A 189 5.70 -14.39 -11.99
CA GLU A 189 4.67 -14.38 -10.94
C GLU A 189 3.30 -14.71 -11.53
N GLU A 190 2.39 -15.20 -10.69
CA GLU A 190 1.01 -15.50 -11.08
C GLU A 190 0.24 -14.25 -11.54
N ARG A 191 -0.67 -14.46 -12.49
CA ARG A 191 -1.58 -13.41 -12.96
C ARG A 191 -2.67 -13.18 -11.94
N ASN A 192 -2.63 -12.02 -11.32
CA ASN A 192 -3.60 -11.65 -10.29
C ASN A 192 -4.08 -10.21 -10.43
N VAL A 193 -3.95 -9.59 -11.60
CA VAL A 193 -4.47 -8.23 -11.84
C VAL A 193 -5.44 -8.20 -13.02
N CYS A 194 -6.62 -7.65 -12.76
CA CYS A 194 -7.65 -7.34 -13.75
C CYS A 194 -7.59 -5.87 -14.19
N PHE A 195 -7.50 -5.63 -15.50
CA PHE A 195 -7.52 -4.28 -16.08
C PHE A 195 -8.96 -3.84 -16.37
N VAL A 196 -9.45 -2.80 -15.70
CA VAL A 196 -10.82 -2.27 -15.84
C VAL A 196 -10.84 -1.11 -16.85
N PRO A 197 -11.79 -1.07 -17.82
CA PRO A 197 -12.99 -1.91 -17.93
C PRO A 197 -12.84 -3.17 -18.80
N CYS A 198 -11.67 -3.43 -19.36
CA CYS A 198 -11.54 -4.50 -20.37
C CYS A 198 -11.60 -5.93 -19.81
N GLY A 199 -11.47 -6.12 -18.49
CA GLY A 199 -11.62 -7.41 -17.81
C GLY A 199 -10.44 -8.38 -17.99
N HIS A 200 -9.39 -8.01 -18.72
CA HIS A 200 -8.30 -8.95 -19.00
C HIS A 200 -7.39 -9.14 -17.78
N VAL A 201 -7.09 -10.39 -17.47
CA VAL A 201 -6.20 -10.81 -16.38
C VAL A 201 -4.95 -11.44 -16.97
N VAL A 202 -3.94 -10.60 -17.27
CA VAL A 202 -2.73 -11.05 -18.00
C VAL A 202 -1.41 -10.71 -17.33
N ALA A 203 -1.45 -9.90 -16.28
CA ALA A 203 -0.28 -9.41 -15.60
C ALA A 203 -0.29 -9.80 -14.11
N CYS A 204 0.89 -9.95 -13.52
CA CYS A 204 1.05 -9.86 -12.07
C CYS A 204 1.00 -8.39 -11.64
N ALA A 205 0.89 -8.15 -10.33
CA ALA A 205 0.89 -6.81 -9.74
C ALA A 205 2.09 -5.95 -10.16
N LYS A 206 3.29 -6.53 -10.20
CA LYS A 206 4.52 -5.79 -10.59
C LYS A 206 4.44 -5.29 -12.03
N CYS A 207 4.03 -6.14 -12.98
CA CYS A 207 3.97 -5.77 -14.39
C CYS A 207 2.75 -4.90 -14.76
N ALA A 208 1.66 -4.97 -13.99
CA ALA A 208 0.51 -4.11 -14.21
C ALA A 208 0.83 -2.63 -13.96
N LEU A 209 1.78 -2.34 -13.07
CA LEU A 209 2.22 -0.98 -12.71
C LEU A 209 3.11 -0.32 -13.78
N SER A 210 3.77 -1.12 -14.62
CA SER A 210 4.70 -0.63 -15.65
C SER A 210 4.05 -0.47 -17.03
N THR A 211 2.74 -0.66 -17.14
CA THR A 211 2.00 -0.51 -18.39
C THR A 211 0.84 0.47 -18.23
N ASP A 212 0.56 1.25 -19.26
CA ASP A 212 -0.54 2.22 -19.33
C ASP A 212 -1.71 1.71 -20.20
N LYS A 213 -1.52 0.54 -20.85
CA LYS A 213 -2.51 -0.13 -21.70
C LYS A 213 -2.57 -1.62 -21.37
N CYS A 214 -3.74 -2.21 -21.55
CA CYS A 214 -3.91 -3.65 -21.40
C CYS A 214 -3.07 -4.38 -22.47
N PRO A 215 -2.17 -5.33 -22.10
CA PRO A 215 -1.35 -6.07 -23.08
C PRO A 215 -2.16 -6.89 -24.09
N MET A 216 -3.37 -7.34 -23.71
CA MET A 216 -4.24 -8.14 -24.60
C MET A 216 -4.98 -7.30 -25.62
N CYS A 217 -5.78 -6.33 -25.16
CA CYS A 217 -6.68 -5.58 -26.05
C CYS A 217 -6.17 -4.18 -26.43
N ARG A 218 -5.00 -3.78 -25.91
CA ARG A 218 -4.34 -2.48 -26.15
C ARG A 218 -5.16 -1.25 -25.74
N ARG A 219 -6.32 -1.44 -25.10
CA ARG A 219 -7.14 -0.36 -24.54
C ARG A 219 -6.46 0.21 -23.31
N THR A 220 -6.55 1.53 -23.14
CA THR A 220 -6.22 2.20 -21.88
C THR A 220 -7.19 1.72 -20.80
N PHE A 221 -6.67 1.36 -19.65
CA PHE A 221 -7.49 0.99 -18.49
C PHE A 221 -7.55 2.17 -17.51
N THR A 222 -8.64 2.26 -16.76
CA THR A 222 -8.84 3.30 -15.73
C THR A 222 -8.36 2.82 -14.37
N ASN A 223 -8.47 1.51 -14.12
CA ASN A 223 -8.10 0.90 -12.86
C ASN A 223 -7.49 -0.49 -13.07
N ALA A 224 -6.64 -0.91 -12.15
CA ALA A 224 -6.01 -2.23 -12.12
C ALA A 224 -6.30 -2.85 -10.74
N VAL A 225 -7.12 -3.89 -10.72
CA VAL A 225 -7.64 -4.48 -9.48
C VAL A 225 -6.94 -5.80 -9.23
N ARG A 226 -6.38 -5.97 -8.03
CA ARG A 226 -5.82 -7.26 -7.61
C ARG A 226 -6.94 -8.26 -7.31
N LEU A 227 -6.83 -9.44 -7.88
CA LEU A 227 -7.71 -10.58 -7.67
C LEU A 227 -7.09 -11.54 -6.66
N TYR A 228 -7.94 -12.16 -5.86
CA TYR A 228 -7.59 -13.24 -4.95
C TYR A 228 -8.38 -14.47 -5.39
N PHE A 229 -7.69 -15.56 -5.72
CA PHE A 229 -8.31 -16.80 -6.15
C PHE A 229 -8.42 -17.75 -4.95
N SER A 230 -9.59 -18.35 -4.79
CA SER A 230 -9.95 -19.28 -3.71
C SER A 230 -9.44 -20.70 -3.95
#